data_AF-A0A7Y2BKF5-F1
#
_entry.id   AF-A0A7Y2BKF5-F1
#
_cell.length_a   1.000
_cell.length_b   1.000
_cell.length_c   1.000
_cell.angle_alpha   90.00
_cell.angle_beta   90.00
_cell.angle_gamma   90.00
#
_symmetry.space_group_name_H-M   'P 1'
#
loop_
_entity.id
_entity.type
_entity.pdbx_description
1 polymer ?
#
loop_
_entity_poly.entity_id
_entity_poly.type
_entity_poly.pdbx_seq_one_letter_code
_entity_poly.pdbx_strand_id
1 'polypeptide(L)'
;MGYDALVSLERWWGAASILLALLTLLVFIPGLSDEFTWDDNGLIRTNENVQQPERYGEALTSHFWNVSSDAAQANETYIHLYRPLVTFAYIVQFRLFGSHASGYRAVSLALHLLCCVLTFFWLRRRVPPGEAMYRLLAVGLGAAVFALHPSRAEAVSWISGSTELWMCALVLLAALAFDSKRNWLAGIL
;
A
#
# COMPACT_ATOMS: atom_id res chain seq x y z
N MET A 1 27.35 -19.92 -16.35
CA MET A 1 26.46 -20.46 -15.30
C MET A 1 25.44 -21.35 -15.99
N GLY A 2 25.26 -22.61 -15.59
CA GLY A 2 24.32 -23.52 -16.24
C GLY A 2 22.86 -23.12 -16.02
N TYR A 3 21.96 -23.50 -16.94
CA TYR A 3 20.51 -23.23 -16.84
C TYR A 3 19.92 -23.64 -15.48
N ASP A 4 20.32 -24.81 -14.97
CA ASP A 4 19.84 -25.34 -13.68
C ASP A 4 20.26 -24.47 -12.48
N ALA A 5 21.43 -23.83 -12.55
CA ALA A 5 21.92 -22.93 -11.50
C ALA A 5 21.18 -21.58 -11.51
N LEU A 6 20.69 -21.12 -12.67
CA LEU A 6 19.85 -19.91 -12.75
C LEU A 6 18.44 -20.18 -12.22
N VAL A 7 17.86 -21.34 -12.58
CA VAL A 7 16.55 -21.77 -12.08
C VAL A 7 16.57 -21.97 -10.57
N SER A 8 17.64 -22.54 -10.01
CA SER A 8 17.77 -22.72 -8.56
C SER A 8 17.86 -21.38 -7.81
N LEU A 9 18.56 -20.39 -8.37
CA LEU A 9 18.66 -19.06 -7.79
C LEU A 9 17.34 -18.29 -7.79
N GLU A 10 16.59 -18.29 -8.91
CA GLU A 10 15.28 -17.61 -8.98
C GLU A 10 14.28 -18.19 -7.98
N ARG A 11 14.35 -19.50 -7.70
CA ARG A 11 13.52 -20.14 -6.67
C ARG A 11 13.77 -19.54 -5.28
N TRP A 12 15.03 -19.22 -4.94
CA TRP A 12 15.36 -18.61 -3.65
C TRP A 12 14.84 -17.16 -3.54
N TRP A 13 14.90 -16.39 -4.62
CA TRP A 13 14.30 -15.04 -4.65
C TRP A 13 12.79 -15.09 -4.44
N GLY A 14 12.10 -16.03 -5.10
CA GLY A 14 10.66 -16.25 -4.92
C GLY A 14 10.31 -16.73 -3.51
N ALA A 15 11.08 -17.67 -2.96
CA ALA A 15 10.87 -18.16 -1.60
C ALA A 15 11.06 -17.06 -0.56
N ALA A 16 12.09 -16.22 -0.71
CA ALA A 16 12.34 -15.10 0.20
C ALA A 16 11.24 -14.04 0.15
N SER A 17 10.71 -13.71 -1.03
CA SER A 17 9.61 -12.75 -1.15
C SER A 17 8.30 -13.29 -0.57
N ILE A 18 8.01 -14.58 -0.77
CA ILE A 18 6.86 -15.25 -0.14
C ILE A 18 7.00 -15.27 1.38
N LEU A 19 8.18 -15.62 1.89
CA LEU A 19 8.45 -15.62 3.33
C LEU A 19 8.24 -14.23 3.94
N LEU A 20 8.74 -13.18 3.28
CA LEU A 20 8.53 -11.79 3.69
C LEU A 20 7.03 -11.46 3.77
N ALA A 21 6.26 -11.82 2.74
CA ALA A 21 4.82 -11.57 2.71
C ALA A 21 4.08 -12.32 3.82
N LEU A 22 4.44 -13.59 4.08
CA LEU A 22 3.83 -14.39 5.15
C LEU A 22 4.16 -13.83 6.54
N LEU A 23 5.40 -13.41 6.79
CA LEU A 23 5.78 -12.77 8.04
C LEU A 23 5.03 -11.46 8.26
N THR A 24 4.91 -10.65 7.21
CA THR A 24 4.15 -9.39 7.25
C THR A 24 2.68 -9.67 7.54
N LEU A 25 2.07 -10.63 6.85
CA LEU A 25 0.70 -11.05 7.10
C LEU A 25 0.49 -11.47 8.55
N LEU A 26 1.38 -12.31 9.10
CA LEU A 26 1.29 -12.80 10.48
C LEU A 26 1.32 -11.65 11.51
N VAL A 27 2.13 -10.62 11.27
CA VAL A 27 2.25 -9.47 12.17
C VAL A 27 1.01 -8.59 12.15
N PHE A 28 0.40 -8.38 10.98
CA PHE A 28 -0.70 -7.42 10.82
C PHE A 28 -2.10 -8.04 10.79
N ILE A 29 -2.25 -9.36 10.64
CA ILE A 29 -3.55 -10.04 10.65
C ILE A 29 -4.39 -9.78 11.92
N PRO A 30 -3.81 -9.63 13.14
CA PRO A 30 -4.61 -9.30 14.32
C PRO A 30 -5.25 -7.90 14.24
N GLY A 31 -4.75 -7.03 13.35
CA GLY A 31 -5.27 -5.68 13.14
C GLY A 31 -6.58 -5.61 12.35
N LEU A 32 -7.10 -6.73 11.84
CA LEU A 32 -8.35 -6.80 11.05
C LEU A 32 -9.63 -6.74 11.93
N SER A 33 -9.66 -5.87 12.94
CA SER A 33 -10.86 -5.66 13.74
C SER A 33 -11.94 -4.90 12.95
N ASP A 34 -13.20 -5.17 13.27
CA ASP A 34 -14.34 -4.62 12.54
C ASP A 34 -14.87 -3.29 13.12
N GLU A 35 -13.96 -2.42 13.56
CA GLU A 35 -14.31 -1.14 14.17
C GLU A 35 -13.70 0.04 13.39
N PHE A 36 -14.50 1.05 13.08
CA PHE A 36 -14.00 2.31 12.52
C PHE A 36 -13.41 3.19 13.62
N THR A 37 -12.21 3.69 13.38
CA THR A 37 -11.45 4.45 14.38
C THR A 37 -11.22 5.89 13.94
N TRP A 38 -11.38 6.84 14.88
CA TRP A 38 -11.13 8.26 14.64
C TRP A 38 -11.79 8.76 13.34
N ASP A 39 -10.97 9.32 12.46
CA ASP A 39 -11.22 9.86 11.14
C ASP A 39 -12.00 8.93 10.21
N ASP A 40 -11.89 7.61 10.38
CA ASP A 40 -12.59 6.64 9.55
C ASP A 40 -14.12 6.81 9.67
N ASN A 41 -14.59 7.24 10.85
CA ASN A 41 -16.02 7.48 11.07
C ASN A 41 -16.51 8.61 10.17
N GLY A 42 -15.79 9.74 10.16
CA GLY A 42 -16.16 10.91 9.37
C GLY A 42 -15.95 10.70 7.88
N LEU A 43 -14.86 10.05 7.46
CA LEU A 43 -14.50 9.88 6.06
C LEU A 43 -15.31 8.79 5.35
N ILE A 44 -15.79 7.78 6.08
CA ILE A 44 -16.42 6.59 5.51
C ILE A 44 -17.78 6.31 6.15
N ARG A 45 -17.81 6.02 7.45
CA ARG A 45 -19.00 5.48 8.13
C ARG A 45 -20.20 6.41 8.12
N THR A 46 -19.98 7.72 8.21
CA THR A 46 -21.05 8.73 8.22
C THR A 46 -21.01 9.63 6.99
N ASN A 47 -20.18 9.33 6.00
CA ASN A 47 -19.96 10.20 4.86
C ASN A 47 -20.91 9.87 3.69
N GLU A 48 -21.99 10.61 3.54
CA GLU A 48 -22.94 10.42 2.45
C GLU A 48 -22.30 10.54 1.06
N ASN A 49 -21.23 11.34 0.92
CA ASN A 49 -20.49 11.47 -0.34
C ASN A 49 -19.86 10.14 -0.80
N VAL A 50 -19.47 9.29 0.15
CA VAL A 50 -18.89 7.95 -0.13
C VAL A 50 -19.98 6.89 -0.27
N GLN A 51 -21.12 7.07 0.40
CA GLN A 51 -22.17 6.06 0.49
C GLN A 51 -23.18 6.14 -0.65
N GLN A 52 -23.53 7.35 -1.10
CA GLN A 52 -24.62 7.58 -2.04
C GLN A 52 -24.09 7.77 -3.48
N PRO A 53 -24.50 6.92 -4.44
CA PRO A 53 -24.05 7.02 -5.84
C PRO A 53 -24.24 8.40 -6.48
N GLU A 54 -25.32 9.09 -6.12
CA GLU A 54 -25.68 10.40 -6.65
C GLU A 54 -24.66 11.48 -6.25
N ARG A 55 -23.90 11.24 -5.16
CA ARG A 55 -22.91 12.18 -4.60
C ARG A 55 -21.46 11.88 -4.98
N TYR A 56 -21.20 10.82 -5.75
CA TYR A 56 -19.82 10.45 -6.14
C TYR A 56 -19.10 11.56 -6.92
N GLY A 57 -19.84 12.33 -7.73
CA GLY A 57 -19.27 13.48 -8.43
C GLY A 57 -18.75 14.54 -7.46
N GLU A 58 -19.53 14.84 -6.40
CA GLU A 58 -19.13 15.75 -5.33
C GLU A 58 -17.91 15.19 -4.58
N ALA A 59 -17.96 13.92 -4.16
CA ALA A 59 -16.90 13.25 -3.43
C ALA A 59 -15.53 13.34 -4.15
N LEU A 60 -15.51 13.21 -5.47
CA LEU A 60 -14.29 13.21 -6.27
C LEU A 60 -13.81 14.60 -6.68
N THR A 61 -14.64 15.63 -6.55
CA THR A 61 -14.32 17.01 -6.95
C THR A 61 -14.14 17.97 -5.78
N SER A 62 -14.58 17.58 -4.58
CA SER A 62 -14.38 18.33 -3.34
C SER A 62 -13.07 17.97 -2.62
N HIS A 63 -12.72 18.77 -1.62
CA HIS A 63 -11.64 18.43 -0.69
C HIS A 63 -11.96 17.14 0.08
N PHE A 64 -10.92 16.43 0.50
CA PHE A 64 -10.96 15.10 1.11
C PHE A 64 -11.81 15.04 2.39
N TRP A 65 -11.85 16.15 3.12
CA TRP A 65 -12.62 16.31 4.35
C TRP A 65 -14.01 16.93 4.15
N ASN A 66 -14.51 16.96 2.92
CA ASN A 66 -15.91 17.28 2.65
C ASN A 66 -16.80 16.11 3.09
N VAL A 67 -17.01 16.03 4.40
CA VAL A 67 -17.78 14.97 5.06
C VAL A 67 -19.11 15.52 5.58
N SER A 68 -20.08 14.64 5.77
CA SER A 68 -21.45 15.00 6.15
C SER A 68 -21.62 15.43 7.62
N SER A 69 -20.56 15.45 8.44
CA SER A 69 -20.63 15.80 9.86
C SER A 69 -20.10 17.21 10.16
N ASP A 70 -20.85 17.95 11.00
CA ASP A 70 -20.55 19.33 11.38
C ASP A 70 -19.16 19.50 12.03
N ALA A 71 -18.69 18.48 12.76
CA ALA A 71 -17.43 18.54 13.51
C ALA A 71 -16.18 18.58 12.61
N ALA A 72 -16.23 18.02 11.39
CA ALA A 72 -15.12 18.02 10.46
C ALA A 72 -15.17 19.22 9.49
N GLN A 73 -16.36 19.75 9.22
CA GLN A 73 -16.55 21.00 8.47
C GLN A 73 -15.98 22.22 9.21
N ALA A 74 -15.93 22.18 10.55
CA ALA A 74 -15.55 23.30 11.40
C ALA A 74 -14.03 23.61 11.45
N ASN A 75 -13.17 22.80 10.82
CA ASN A 75 -11.72 23.02 10.88
C ASN A 75 -11.17 23.49 9.53
N GLU A 76 -10.94 24.81 9.42
CA GLU A 76 -10.34 25.49 8.26
C GLU A 76 -8.98 24.91 7.83
N THR A 77 -8.33 24.10 8.66
CA THR A 77 -7.06 23.45 8.29
C THR A 77 -7.25 22.34 7.23
N TYR A 78 -8.45 21.73 7.15
CA TYR A 78 -8.67 20.53 6.33
C TYR A 78 -9.25 20.78 4.93
N ILE A 79 -9.73 22.00 4.66
CA ILE A 79 -10.34 22.41 3.38
C ILE A 79 -9.37 22.40 2.18
N HIS A 80 -8.06 22.22 2.40
CA HIS A 80 -7.04 22.27 1.34
C HIS A 80 -6.53 20.90 0.87
N LEU A 81 -6.98 19.79 1.46
CA LEU A 81 -6.50 18.46 1.09
C LEU A 81 -7.33 17.89 -0.05
N TYR A 82 -6.71 17.58 -1.20
CA TYR A 82 -7.38 16.94 -2.33
C TYR A 82 -6.78 15.55 -2.60
N ARG A 83 -7.61 14.50 -2.46
CA ARG A 83 -7.17 13.08 -2.54
C ARG A 83 -8.18 12.20 -3.31
N PRO A 84 -8.50 12.53 -4.57
CA PRO A 84 -9.59 11.89 -5.31
C PRO A 84 -9.40 10.38 -5.49
N LEU A 85 -8.16 9.90 -5.62
CA LEU A 85 -7.87 8.47 -5.74
C LEU A 85 -8.27 7.69 -4.48
N VAL A 86 -7.96 8.25 -3.31
CA VAL A 86 -8.30 7.62 -2.02
C VAL A 86 -9.81 7.68 -1.80
N THR A 87 -10.44 8.83 -2.08
CA THR A 87 -11.90 8.95 -2.00
C THR A 87 -12.60 7.95 -2.91
N PHE A 88 -12.12 7.78 -4.15
CA PHE A 88 -12.61 6.77 -5.07
C PHE A 88 -12.43 5.35 -4.49
N ALA A 89 -11.27 5.06 -3.90
CA ALA A 89 -11.04 3.78 -3.25
C ALA A 89 -12.01 3.53 -2.10
N TYR A 90 -12.37 4.55 -1.31
CA TYR A 90 -13.38 4.43 -0.25
C TYR A 90 -14.78 4.20 -0.80
N ILE A 91 -15.16 4.86 -1.91
CA ILE A 91 -16.43 4.58 -2.61
C ILE A 91 -16.51 3.11 -3.01
N VAL A 92 -15.46 2.59 -3.66
CA VAL A 92 -15.41 1.19 -4.09
C VAL A 92 -15.45 0.24 -2.88
N GLN A 93 -14.66 0.51 -1.85
CA GLN A 93 -14.62 -0.32 -0.65
C GLN A 93 -15.96 -0.29 0.11
N PHE A 94 -16.63 0.86 0.21
CA PHE A 94 -17.96 0.95 0.81
C PHE A 94 -19.00 0.15 0.02
N ARG A 95 -18.91 0.13 -1.30
CA ARG A 95 -19.79 -0.69 -2.13
C ARG A 95 -19.55 -2.19 -1.98
N LEU A 96 -18.34 -2.60 -1.61
CA LEU A 96 -17.98 -4.00 -1.42
C LEU A 96 -18.22 -4.50 0.03
N PHE A 97 -17.93 -3.66 1.02
CA PHE A 97 -17.86 -4.05 2.43
C PHE A 97 -18.88 -3.31 3.31
N GLY A 98 -19.50 -2.24 2.82
CA GLY A 98 -20.41 -1.40 3.60
C GLY A 98 -19.72 -0.85 4.85
N SER A 99 -20.35 -1.04 6.00
CA SER A 99 -19.85 -0.56 7.29
C SER A 99 -18.94 -1.56 8.03
N HIS A 100 -18.43 -2.59 7.36
CA HIS A 100 -17.50 -3.56 7.95
C HIS A 100 -16.06 -3.07 7.77
N ALA A 101 -15.50 -2.43 8.80
CA ALA A 101 -14.14 -1.86 8.79
C ALA A 101 -13.06 -2.90 8.48
N SER A 102 -13.29 -4.17 8.83
CA SER A 102 -12.37 -5.29 8.56
C SER A 102 -12.04 -5.43 7.07
N GLY A 103 -13.00 -5.19 6.18
CA GLY A 103 -12.78 -5.23 4.73
C GLY A 103 -11.81 -4.15 4.24
N TYR A 104 -11.92 -2.94 4.77
CA TYR A 104 -11.03 -1.83 4.44
C TYR A 104 -9.61 -2.08 4.94
N ARG A 105 -9.47 -2.59 6.17
CA ARG A 105 -8.16 -2.96 6.73
C ARG A 105 -7.53 -4.14 5.98
N ALA A 106 -8.35 -5.06 5.45
CA ALA A 106 -7.85 -6.11 4.57
C ALA A 106 -7.29 -5.53 3.26
N VAL A 107 -7.91 -4.49 2.70
CA VAL A 107 -7.36 -3.75 1.54
C VAL A 107 -6.05 -3.04 1.91
N SER A 108 -5.98 -2.35 3.06
CA SER A 108 -4.74 -1.74 3.54
C SER A 108 -3.63 -2.78 3.71
N LEU A 109 -3.92 -3.93 4.32
CA LEU A 109 -2.96 -5.02 4.47
C LEU A 109 -2.51 -5.57 3.11
N ALA A 110 -3.43 -5.77 2.17
CA ALA A 110 -3.09 -6.20 0.81
C ALA A 110 -2.19 -5.18 0.09
N LEU A 111 -2.44 -3.89 0.23
CA LEU A 111 -1.59 -2.83 -0.30
C LEU A 111 -0.21 -2.83 0.36
N HIS A 112 -0.13 -3.02 1.68
CA HIS A 112 1.15 -3.11 2.37
C HIS A 112 1.96 -4.33 1.92
N LEU A 113 1.33 -5.49 1.76
CA LEU A 113 1.96 -6.69 1.19
C LEU A 113 2.50 -6.42 -0.21
N LEU A 114 1.73 -5.73 -1.06
CA LEU A 114 2.18 -5.28 -2.37
C LEU A 114 3.41 -4.37 -2.24
N CYS A 115 3.37 -3.33 -1.40
CA CYS A 115 4.50 -2.44 -1.15
C CYS A 115 5.76 -3.19 -0.66
N CYS A 116 5.61 -4.19 0.20
CA CYS A 116 6.72 -5.02 0.68
C CYS A 116 7.37 -5.81 -0.45
N VAL A 117 6.56 -6.45 -1.30
CA VAL A 117 7.03 -7.22 -2.46
C VAL A 117 7.70 -6.30 -3.50
N LEU A 118 7.09 -5.14 -3.79
CA LEU A 118 7.68 -4.16 -4.70
C LEU A 118 9.00 -3.60 -4.16
N THR A 119 9.08 -3.34 -2.85
CA THR A 119 10.33 -2.91 -2.18
C THR A 119 11.41 -3.97 -2.28
N PHE A 120 11.08 -5.24 -2.08
CA PHE A 120 12.03 -6.36 -2.25
C PHE A 120 12.60 -6.39 -3.67
N PHE A 121 11.77 -6.28 -4.69
CA PHE A 121 12.23 -6.25 -6.09
C PHE A 121 12.97 -4.98 -6.46
N TRP A 122 12.59 -3.85 -5.89
CA TRP A 122 13.30 -2.59 -6.07
C TRP A 122 14.70 -2.68 -5.47
N LEU A 123 14.84 -3.15 -4.23
CA LEU A 123 16.13 -3.40 -3.57
C LEU A 123 16.97 -4.42 -4.34
N ARG A 124 16.37 -5.50 -4.87
CA ARG A 124 17.08 -6.46 -5.75
C ARG A 124 17.78 -5.77 -6.92
N ARG A 125 17.22 -4.70 -7.47
CA ARG A 125 17.82 -3.92 -8.58
C ARG A 125 18.86 -2.89 -8.13
N ARG A 126 18.86 -2.51 -6.85
CA ARG A 126 19.76 -1.47 -6.30
C ARG A 126 20.96 -2.05 -5.56
N VAL A 127 20.82 -3.21 -4.93
CA VAL A 127 21.94 -3.92 -4.31
C VAL A 127 22.83 -4.51 -5.41
N PRO A 128 24.11 -4.09 -5.50
CA PRO A 128 25.03 -4.55 -6.53
C PRO A 128 25.14 -6.08 -6.61
N PRO A 129 25.47 -6.64 -7.78
CA PRO A 129 25.80 -8.05 -7.88
C PRO A 129 27.02 -8.38 -7.01
N GLY A 130 26.96 -9.54 -6.37
CA GLY A 130 28.00 -10.06 -5.49
C GLY A 130 27.73 -11.55 -5.26
N GLU A 131 28.31 -12.11 -4.20
CA GLU A 131 27.97 -13.46 -3.77
C GLU A 131 26.45 -13.57 -3.51
N ALA A 132 25.84 -14.61 -4.07
CA ALA A 132 24.39 -14.68 -4.25
C ALA A 132 23.66 -14.73 -2.90
N MET A 133 24.21 -15.44 -1.92
CA MET A 133 23.63 -15.56 -0.58
C MET A 133 23.65 -14.22 0.16
N TYR A 134 24.80 -13.53 0.19
CA TYR A 134 24.91 -12.21 0.83
C TYR A 134 24.01 -11.18 0.18
N ARG A 135 23.88 -11.20 -1.14
CA ARG A 135 22.97 -10.31 -1.85
C ARG A 135 21.50 -10.58 -1.50
N LEU A 136 21.09 -11.86 -1.46
CA LEU A 136 19.74 -12.23 -1.07
C LEU A 136 19.44 -11.82 0.38
N LEU A 137 20.39 -12.04 1.29
CA LEU A 137 20.27 -11.64 2.69
C LEU A 137 20.14 -10.13 2.84
N ALA A 138 20.99 -9.34 2.17
CA ALA A 138 20.93 -7.88 2.24
C ALA A 138 19.59 -7.33 1.73
N VAL A 139 19.09 -7.85 0.61
CA VAL A 139 17.79 -7.46 0.05
C VAL A 139 16.64 -7.89 0.98
N GLY A 140 16.68 -9.13 1.46
CA GLY A 140 15.66 -9.70 2.35
C GLY A 140 15.56 -8.95 3.67
N LEU A 141 16.69 -8.67 4.32
CA LEU A 141 16.73 -7.89 5.56
C LEU A 141 16.28 -6.45 5.32
N GLY A 142 16.75 -5.78 4.26
CA GLY A 142 16.31 -4.43 3.93
C GLY A 142 14.79 -4.33 3.71
N ALA A 143 14.21 -5.30 3.00
CA ALA A 143 12.78 -5.38 2.80
C ALA A 143 12.02 -5.73 4.10
N ALA A 144 12.59 -6.58 4.96
CA ALA A 144 12.01 -6.92 6.26
C ALA A 144 11.98 -5.71 7.21
N VAL A 145 13.03 -4.88 7.22
CA VAL A 145 13.02 -3.62 7.97
C VAL A 145 11.88 -2.72 7.50
N PHE A 146 11.70 -2.56 6.18
CA PHE A 146 10.57 -1.79 5.65
C PHE A 146 9.20 -2.37 6.04
N ALA A 147 9.05 -3.70 5.91
CA ALA A 147 7.80 -4.40 6.09
C ALA A 147 7.32 -4.42 7.55
N LEU A 148 8.26 -4.60 8.48
CA LEU A 148 8.00 -4.84 9.90
C LEU A 148 8.33 -3.63 10.78
N HIS A 149 8.64 -2.47 10.18
CA HIS A 149 8.89 -1.26 10.94
C HIS A 149 7.65 -0.87 11.76
N PRO A 150 7.75 -0.58 13.07
CA PRO A 150 6.59 -0.27 13.92
C PRO A 150 5.71 0.87 13.39
N SER A 151 6.30 1.87 12.70
CA SER A 151 5.52 2.96 12.09
C SER A 151 4.57 2.52 10.97
N ARG A 152 4.66 1.28 10.48
CA ARG A 152 3.70 0.73 9.51
C ARG A 152 2.34 0.44 10.14
N ALA A 153 2.26 0.27 11.46
CA ALA A 153 0.99 0.02 12.14
C ALA A 153 -0.05 1.11 11.87
N GLU A 154 0.38 2.38 11.80
CA GLU A 154 -0.50 3.50 11.48
C GLU A 154 -1.06 3.38 10.05
N ALA A 155 -0.20 3.17 9.05
CA ALA A 155 -0.63 3.06 7.66
C ALA A 155 -1.50 1.81 7.38
N VAL A 156 -1.27 0.71 8.10
CA VAL A 156 -1.93 -0.59 7.86
C VAL A 156 -3.23 -0.75 8.66
N SER A 157 -3.22 -0.40 9.95
CA SER A 157 -4.33 -0.67 10.85
C SER A 157 -5.36 0.46 10.91
N TRP A 158 -4.95 1.70 10.63
CA TRP A 158 -5.85 2.85 10.55
C TRP A 158 -6.22 3.12 9.09
N ILE A 159 -7.51 3.01 8.77
CA ILE A 159 -7.98 3.03 7.37
C ILE A 159 -7.65 4.37 6.72
N SER A 160 -7.85 5.47 7.43
CA SER A 160 -7.51 6.82 6.97
C SER A 160 -6.02 7.03 6.72
N GLY A 161 -5.16 6.29 7.43
CA GLY A 161 -3.70 6.23 7.20
C GLY A 161 -3.30 5.54 5.88
N SER A 162 -4.19 4.73 5.28
CA SER A 162 -3.90 3.96 4.06
C SER A 162 -3.52 4.81 2.85
N THR A 163 -3.76 6.12 2.90
CA THR A 163 -3.34 7.09 1.88
C THR A 163 -1.85 6.97 1.54
N GLU A 164 -1.00 6.70 2.54
CA GLU A 164 0.44 6.49 2.34
C GLU A 164 0.74 5.20 1.58
N LEU A 165 -0.07 4.14 1.78
CA LEU A 165 0.10 2.86 1.10
C LEU A 165 -0.22 2.97 -0.39
N TRP A 166 -1.31 3.67 -0.75
CA TRP A 166 -1.64 3.97 -2.14
C TRP A 166 -0.52 4.73 -2.84
N MET A 167 -0.01 5.78 -2.20
CA MET A 167 1.11 6.56 -2.73
C MET A 167 2.36 5.68 -2.88
N CYS A 168 2.73 4.93 -1.85
CA CYS A 168 3.92 4.08 -1.84
C CYS A 168 3.86 3.02 -2.95
N ALA A 169 2.72 2.34 -3.12
CA ALA A 169 2.52 1.35 -4.17
C ALA A 169 2.72 1.96 -5.56
N LEU A 170 2.09 3.11 -5.84
CA LEU A 170 2.21 3.79 -7.13
C LEU A 170 3.64 4.27 -7.41
N VAL A 171 4.32 4.84 -6.41
CA VAL A 171 5.71 5.29 -6.55
C VAL A 171 6.65 4.11 -6.81
N LEU A 172 6.51 3.00 -6.08
CA LEU A 172 7.32 1.81 -6.28
C LEU A 172 7.06 1.16 -7.64
N LEU A 173 5.80 1.08 -8.08
CA LEU A 173 5.44 0.61 -9.43
C LEU A 173 6.07 1.50 -10.50
N ALA A 174 5.98 2.82 -10.36
CA ALA A 174 6.58 3.77 -11.29
C ALA A 174 8.12 3.64 -11.33
N ALA A 175 8.77 3.51 -10.17
CA ALA A 175 10.22 3.32 -10.08
C ALA A 175 10.67 2.02 -10.77
N LEU A 176 9.95 0.92 -10.55
CA LEU A 176 10.23 -0.35 -11.21
C LEU A 176 9.98 -0.29 -12.72
N ALA A 177 8.91 0.37 -13.17
CA ALA A 177 8.64 0.56 -14.60
C ALA A 177 9.72 1.41 -15.27
N PHE A 178 10.18 2.47 -14.61
CA PHE A 178 11.24 3.33 -15.11
C PHE A 178 12.57 2.58 -15.26
N ASP A 179 12.96 1.80 -14.25
CA ASP A 179 14.18 1.00 -14.28
C ASP A 179 14.16 -0.05 -15.41
N SER A 180 13.01 -0.66 -15.68
CA SER A 180 12.84 -1.60 -16.77
C SER A 180 13.06 -0.96 -18.15
N LYS A 181 12.66 0.30 -18.35
CA LYS A 181 12.91 1.04 -19.59
C LYS A 181 14.35 1.53 -19.73
N ARG A 182 15.00 1.93 -18.62
CA ARG A 182 16.40 2.37 -18.66
C ARG A 182 17.35 1.26 -19.10
N ASN A 183 17.10 0.02 -18.67
CA ASN A 183 17.87 -1.14 -19.10
C ASN A 183 17.71 -1.42 -20.60
N TRP A 184 16.56 -1.09 -21.21
CA TRP A 184 16.37 -1.19 -22.66
C TRP A 184 17.17 -0.13 -23.43
N LEU A 185 17.16 1.13 -22.96
CA LEU A 185 17.93 2.21 -23.60
C LEU A 185 19.45 2.04 -23.47
N ALA A 186 19.93 1.54 -22.33
CA ALA A 186 21.35 1.23 -22.11
C ALA A 186 21.84 0.01 -22.92
N GLY A 187 20.94 -0.77 -23.52
CA GLY A 187 21.31 -1.85 -24.44
C GLY A 187 21.35 -1.41 -25.91
N ILE A 188 20.91 -0.18 -26.22
CA ILE A 188 20.88 0.39 -27.59
C ILE A 188 22.03 1.41 -27.79
N LEU A 189 22.48 2.05 -26.71
CA LEU A 189 23.63 2.97 -26.68
C LEU A 189 24.92 2.24 -26.30
#